data_AF-A0A9C9GQ96-F1
#
_entry.id   AF-A0A9C9GQ96-F1
#
_cell.length_a   1.000
_cell.length_b   1.000
_cell.length_c   1.000
_cell.angle_alpha   90.00
_cell.angle_beta   90.00
_cell.angle_gamma   90.00
#
_symmetry.space_group_name_H-M   'P 1'
#
loop_
_entity.id
_entity.type
_entity.pdbx_description
1 polymer ?
#
loop_
_entity_poly.entity_id
_entity_poly.type
_entity_poly.pdbx_seq_one_letter_code
_entity_poly.pdbx_strand_id
1 'polypeptide(L)'
;MPLINRLSQLFKADANAILDRIEDPEQLLLQAIREMQDSLNSQDSDLKLLKHEQEQLRFNETEIEHAFVQLDEELEICLTSQKHDLARIVIRKKLLTEKILKQNTAKRALLKTDIQSREKTMLENQDSLQAMQQKADILIRQQNDTHQAYVADPVAQGLVVQDEDVEVALLRALSKRRSA
;
A
#
# COMPACT_ATOMS: atom_id res chain seq x y z
N MET A 1 5.69 -2.74 7.23
CA MET A 1 6.99 -2.11 6.91
C MET A 1 7.53 -1.35 8.13
N PRO A 2 8.70 -1.72 8.68
CA PRO A 2 9.21 -1.18 9.95
C PRO A 2 9.66 0.29 9.88
N LEU A 3 10.10 0.79 8.73
CA LEU A 3 10.47 2.21 8.56
C LEU A 3 9.25 3.13 8.63
N ILE A 4 8.17 2.78 7.92
CA ILE A 4 6.92 3.56 7.85
C ILE A 4 6.21 3.60 9.21
N ASN A 5 6.13 2.46 9.92
CA ASN A 5 5.53 2.42 11.26
C ASN A 5 6.35 3.20 12.29
N ARG A 6 7.69 3.18 12.17
CA ARG A 6 8.55 4.00 13.01
C ARG A 6 8.32 5.48 12.73
N LEU A 7 8.29 5.91 11.47
CA LEU A 7 8.08 7.30 11.11
C LEU A 7 6.70 7.82 11.57
N SER A 8 5.64 7.03 11.36
CA SER A 8 4.28 7.38 11.81
C SER A 8 4.15 7.45 13.35
N GLN A 9 4.87 6.58 14.08
CA GLN A 9 4.99 6.67 15.54
C GLN A 9 5.86 7.86 15.99
N LEU A 10 6.96 8.14 15.30
CA LEU A 10 7.85 9.28 15.55
C LEU A 10 7.11 10.62 15.40
N PHE A 11 6.28 10.76 14.36
CA PHE A 11 5.42 11.94 14.15
C PHE A 11 4.19 12.02 15.06
N LYS A 12 3.84 10.94 15.78
CA LYS A 12 2.77 10.94 16.80
C LYS A 12 3.29 11.24 18.20
N ALA A 13 4.56 10.95 18.47
CA ALA A 13 5.13 11.00 19.81
C ALA A 13 5.93 12.27 20.10
N ASP A 14 6.71 12.81 19.16
CA ASP A 14 7.52 14.02 19.41
C ASP A 14 8.08 14.62 18.10
N ALA A 15 7.28 15.44 17.41
CA ALA A 15 7.71 16.07 16.15
C ALA A 15 8.77 17.16 16.39
N ASN A 16 8.57 18.02 17.40
CA ASN A 16 9.39 19.23 17.57
C ASN A 16 10.84 18.93 18.01
N ALA A 17 11.06 17.97 18.91
CA ALA A 17 12.40 17.69 19.45
C ALA A 17 13.32 16.88 18.52
N ILE A 18 12.74 16.21 17.53
CA ILE A 18 13.48 15.36 16.58
C ILE A 18 13.66 16.07 15.23
N LEU A 19 12.75 16.97 14.85
CA LEU A 19 12.92 17.87 13.71
C LEU A 19 14.22 18.69 13.81
N ASP A 20 14.61 19.11 15.01
CA ASP A 20 15.90 19.82 15.26
C ASP A 20 17.16 18.95 15.05
N ARG A 21 17.01 17.62 14.96
CA ARG A 21 18.12 16.66 14.82
C ARG A 21 18.22 16.04 13.43
N ILE A 22 17.25 16.28 12.56
CA ILE A 22 17.20 15.73 11.21
C ILE A 22 17.53 16.87 10.25
N GLU A 23 18.57 16.68 9.44
CA GLU A 23 19.10 17.70 8.54
C GLU A 23 18.11 18.06 7.42
N ASP A 24 17.24 17.13 6.99
CA ASP A 24 16.16 17.34 5.99
C ASP A 24 14.90 16.48 6.25
N PRO A 25 14.02 16.88 7.19
CA PRO A 25 12.82 16.09 7.54
C PRO A 25 11.73 16.08 6.46
N GLU A 26 11.68 17.12 5.63
CA GLU A 26 10.73 17.24 4.52
C GLU A 26 10.99 16.18 3.44
N GLN A 27 12.25 16.00 3.04
CA GLN A 27 12.63 15.04 2.01
C GLN A 27 12.31 13.61 2.43
N LEU A 28 12.58 13.27 3.70
CA LEU A 28 12.25 11.95 4.26
C LEU A 28 10.73 11.70 4.30
N LEU A 29 9.94 12.73 4.62
CA LEU A 29 8.48 12.63 4.64
C LEU A 29 7.91 12.44 3.23
N LEU A 30 8.39 13.21 2.26
CA LEU A 30 8.01 13.07 0.85
C LEU A 30 8.41 11.70 0.29
N GLN A 31 9.59 11.19 0.67
CA GLN A 31 10.01 9.83 0.30
C GLN A 31 9.07 8.78 0.92
N ALA A 32 8.73 8.90 2.21
CA ALA A 32 7.82 7.97 2.87
C ALA A 32 6.41 7.97 2.25
N ILE A 33 5.92 9.14 1.81
CA ILE A 33 4.66 9.27 1.07
C ILE A 33 4.73 8.53 -0.27
N ARG A 34 5.82 8.69 -1.02
CA ARG A 34 6.03 7.99 -2.31
C ARG A 34 6.09 6.48 -2.12
N GLU A 35 6.88 5.99 -1.16
CA GLU A 35 6.97 4.56 -0.86
C GLU A 35 5.61 3.95 -0.48
N MET A 36 4.79 4.71 0.24
CA MET A 36 3.43 4.28 0.63
C MET A 36 2.46 4.29 -0.57
N GLN A 37 2.55 5.28 -1.45
CA GLN A 37 1.79 5.30 -2.71
C GLN A 37 2.16 4.12 -3.61
N ASP A 38 3.45 3.83 -3.77
CA ASP A 38 3.92 2.70 -4.55
C ASP A 38 3.45 1.36 -3.96
N SER A 39 3.51 1.23 -2.62
CA SER A 39 2.98 0.04 -1.94
C SER A 39 1.47 -0.11 -2.13
N LEU A 40 0.70 0.98 -2.11
CA LEU A 40 -0.74 0.95 -2.36
C LEU A 40 -1.07 0.53 -3.79
N ASN A 41 -0.31 1.01 -4.77
CA ASN A 41 -0.46 0.62 -6.18
C ASN A 41 -0.17 -0.88 -6.40
N SER A 42 0.86 -1.40 -5.73
CA SER A 42 1.16 -2.83 -5.74
C SER A 42 0.03 -3.64 -5.09
N GLN A 43 -0.47 -3.21 -3.93
CA GLN A 43 -1.56 -3.87 -3.22
C GLN A 43 -2.87 -3.87 -4.03
N ASP A 44 -3.18 -2.79 -4.74
CA ASP A 44 -4.34 -2.70 -5.62
C ASP A 44 -4.24 -3.67 -6.80
N SER A 45 -3.05 -3.78 -7.40
CA SER A 45 -2.77 -4.73 -8.48
C SER A 45 -2.94 -6.18 -8.01
N ASP A 46 -2.40 -6.51 -6.83
CA ASP A 46 -2.55 -7.84 -6.22
C ASP A 46 -4.03 -8.14 -5.88
N LEU A 47 -4.77 -7.15 -5.38
CA LEU A 47 -6.20 -7.30 -5.11
C LEU A 47 -7.01 -7.58 -6.37
N LYS A 48 -6.68 -6.92 -7.49
CA LYS A 48 -7.32 -7.22 -8.79
C LYS A 48 -7.08 -8.65 -9.24
N LEU A 49 -5.86 -9.15 -9.08
CA LEU A 49 -5.52 -10.54 -9.40
C LEU A 49 -6.31 -11.53 -8.54
N LEU A 50 -6.37 -11.30 -7.23
CA LEU A 50 -7.13 -12.16 -6.31
C LEU A 50 -8.63 -12.14 -6.61
N LYS A 51 -9.20 -10.97 -6.94
CA LYS A 51 -10.60 -10.86 -7.36
C LYS A 51 -10.87 -11.63 -8.64
N HIS A 52 -9.97 -11.52 -9.62
CA HIS A 52 -10.09 -12.26 -10.86
C HIS A 52 -10.02 -13.78 -10.64
N GLU A 53 -9.11 -14.26 -9.80
CA GLU A 53 -9.03 -15.68 -9.41
C GLU A 53 -10.33 -16.15 -8.72
N GLN A 54 -10.89 -15.34 -7.83
CA GLN A 54 -12.18 -15.63 -7.19
C GLN A 54 -13.31 -15.75 -8.21
N GLU A 55 -13.35 -14.89 -9.22
CA GLU A 55 -14.34 -14.93 -10.31
C GLU A 55 -14.18 -16.18 -11.17
N GLN A 56 -12.94 -16.55 -11.53
CA GLN A 56 -12.66 -17.79 -12.26
C GLN A 56 -13.11 -19.03 -11.48
N LEU A 57 -12.84 -19.08 -10.18
CA LEU A 57 -13.30 -20.17 -9.33
C LEU A 57 -14.83 -20.24 -9.28
N ARG A 58 -15.50 -19.08 -9.18
CA ARG A 58 -16.97 -19.01 -9.21
C ARG A 58 -17.54 -19.53 -10.53
N PHE A 59 -16.94 -19.16 -11.66
CA PHE A 59 -17.36 -19.68 -12.97
C PHE A 59 -17.14 -21.19 -13.08
N ASN A 60 -16.00 -21.70 -12.61
CA ASN A 60 -15.75 -23.14 -12.58
C ASN A 60 -16.73 -23.89 -11.66
N GLU A 61 -17.12 -23.31 -10.53
CA GLU A 61 -18.15 -23.86 -9.65
C GLU A 61 -19.49 -23.98 -10.38
N THR A 62 -19.92 -22.96 -11.14
CA THR A 62 -21.19 -23.03 -11.89
C THR A 62 -21.16 -24.10 -12.98
N GLU A 63 -20.04 -24.27 -13.69
CA GLU A 63 -19.89 -25.34 -14.69
C GLU A 63 -19.96 -26.74 -14.04
N ILE A 64 -19.33 -26.90 -12.87
CA ILE A 64 -19.36 -28.14 -12.10
C ILE A 64 -20.77 -28.43 -11.59
N GLU A 65 -21.51 -27.42 -11.14
CA GLU A 65 -22.92 -27.54 -10.73
C GLU A 65 -23.80 -27.97 -11.90
N HIS A 66 -23.61 -27.42 -13.11
CA HIS A 66 -24.32 -27.87 -14.31
C HIS A 66 -24.00 -29.33 -14.66
N ALA A 67 -22.73 -29.72 -14.62
CA ALA A 67 -22.32 -31.12 -14.83
C ALA A 67 -22.91 -32.06 -13.77
N PHE A 68 -23.06 -31.58 -12.54
CA PHE A 68 -23.68 -32.35 -11.46
C PHE A 68 -25.18 -32.61 -11.72
N VAL A 69 -25.91 -31.60 -12.22
CA VAL A 69 -27.33 -31.75 -12.62
C VAL A 69 -27.45 -32.77 -13.76
N GLN A 70 -26.58 -32.72 -14.76
CA GLN A 70 -26.58 -33.71 -15.86
C GLN A 70 -26.33 -35.14 -15.36
N LEU A 71 -25.39 -35.31 -14.43
CA LEU A 71 -25.13 -36.61 -13.81
C LEU A 71 -26.33 -37.13 -13.01
N ASP A 72 -27.17 -36.24 -12.48
CA ASP A 72 -28.39 -36.61 -11.76
C ASP A 72 -29.48 -37.12 -12.70
N GLU A 73 -29.68 -36.45 -13.83
CA GLU A 73 -30.56 -36.91 -14.89
C GLU A 73 -30.09 -38.27 -15.46
N GLU A 74 -28.79 -38.41 -15.74
CA GLU A 74 -28.20 -39.68 -16.20
C GLU A 74 -28.40 -40.82 -15.18
N LEU A 75 -28.23 -40.51 -13.89
CA LEU A 75 -28.41 -41.48 -12.82
C LEU A 75 -29.86 -41.95 -12.75
N GLU A 76 -30.82 -41.03 -12.84
CA GLU A 76 -32.25 -41.35 -12.84
C GLU A 76 -32.64 -42.27 -14.00
N ILE A 77 -32.10 -42.01 -15.20
CA ILE A 77 -32.28 -42.88 -16.38
C ILE A 77 -31.70 -44.27 -16.13
N CYS A 78 -30.49 -44.36 -15.56
CA CYS A 78 -29.83 -45.63 -15.25
C CYS A 78 -30.62 -46.47 -14.24
N LEU A 79 -31.18 -45.81 -13.21
CA LEU A 79 -31.98 -46.46 -12.18
C LEU A 79 -33.32 -46.94 -12.73
N THR A 80 -34.01 -46.10 -13.52
CA THR A 80 -35.27 -46.47 -14.18
C THR A 80 -35.07 -47.63 -15.15
N SER A 81 -33.92 -47.67 -15.82
CA SER A 81 -33.55 -48.76 -16.74
C SER A 81 -33.01 -50.02 -16.04
N GLN A 82 -32.97 -50.06 -14.70
CA GLN A 82 -32.42 -51.16 -13.89
C GLN A 82 -30.95 -51.52 -14.21
N LYS A 83 -30.19 -50.61 -14.81
CA LYS A 83 -28.77 -50.79 -15.16
C LYS A 83 -27.89 -50.40 -13.98
N HIS A 84 -27.91 -51.20 -12.92
CA HIS A 84 -27.23 -50.88 -11.67
C HIS A 84 -25.72 -50.71 -11.79
N ASP A 85 -25.04 -51.44 -12.68
CA ASP A 85 -23.60 -51.30 -12.90
C ASP A 85 -23.24 -49.92 -13.48
N LEU A 86 -24.05 -49.43 -14.42
CA LEU A 86 -23.89 -48.09 -14.99
C LEU A 86 -24.22 -47.01 -13.96
N ALA A 87 -25.28 -47.20 -13.17
CA ALA A 87 -25.63 -46.31 -12.06
C ALA A 87 -24.49 -46.17 -11.05
N ARG A 88 -23.76 -47.25 -10.70
CA ARG A 88 -22.59 -47.17 -9.80
C ARG A 88 -21.46 -46.33 -10.38
N ILE A 89 -21.26 -46.35 -11.70
CA ILE A 89 -20.25 -45.51 -12.38
C ILE A 89 -20.65 -44.04 -12.31
N VAL A 90 -21.92 -43.73 -12.59
CA VAL A 90 -22.45 -42.36 -12.51
C VAL A 90 -22.38 -41.83 -11.08
N ILE A 91 -22.77 -42.62 -10.08
CA ILE A 91 -22.64 -42.27 -8.65
C ILE A 91 -21.18 -41.96 -8.29
N ARG A 92 -20.22 -42.77 -8.78
CA ARG A 92 -18.80 -42.51 -8.53
C ARG A 92 -18.37 -41.16 -9.11
N LYS A 93 -18.77 -40.85 -10.34
CA LYS A 93 -18.49 -39.54 -10.97
C LYS A 93 -19.14 -38.40 -10.19
N LYS A 94 -20.38 -38.57 -9.75
CA LYS A 94 -21.13 -37.59 -8.95
C LYS A 94 -20.41 -37.28 -7.62
N LEU A 95 -20.00 -38.31 -6.88
CA LEU A 95 -19.26 -38.15 -5.62
C LEU A 95 -17.90 -37.46 -5.80
N LEU A 96 -17.20 -37.72 -6.92
CA LEU A 96 -15.96 -37.01 -7.25
C LEU A 96 -16.23 -35.54 -7.55
N THR A 97 -17.24 -35.26 -8.37
CA THR A 97 -17.68 -33.91 -8.74
C THR A 97 -18.08 -33.11 -7.50
N GLU A 98 -18.81 -33.71 -6.58
CA GLU A 98 -19.19 -33.12 -5.29
C GLU A 98 -17.97 -32.76 -4.43
N LYS A 99 -16.97 -33.65 -4.36
CA LYS A 99 -15.73 -33.38 -3.62
C LYS A 99 -14.95 -32.21 -4.21
N ILE A 100 -14.87 -32.13 -5.53
CA ILE A 100 -14.21 -31.02 -6.22
C ILE A 100 -14.97 -29.71 -5.95
N LEU A 101 -16.31 -29.71 -6.05
CA LEU A 101 -17.14 -28.55 -5.73
C LEU A 101 -16.93 -28.07 -4.29
N LYS A 102 -16.90 -29.00 -3.32
CA LYS A 102 -16.60 -28.69 -1.90
C LYS A 102 -15.21 -28.08 -1.71
N GLN A 103 -14.21 -28.56 -2.45
CA GLN A 103 -12.86 -28.00 -2.38
C GLN A 103 -12.80 -26.59 -2.98
N ASN A 104 -13.42 -26.37 -4.13
CA ASN A 104 -13.44 -25.05 -4.78
C ASN A 104 -14.21 -24.03 -3.93
N THR A 105 -15.37 -24.40 -3.41
CA THR A 105 -16.16 -23.52 -2.53
C THR A 105 -15.41 -23.14 -1.26
N ALA A 106 -14.68 -24.08 -0.65
CA ALA A 106 -13.81 -23.79 0.50
C ALA A 106 -12.66 -22.83 0.13
N LYS A 107 -11.97 -23.07 -0.99
CA LYS A 107 -10.92 -22.16 -1.49
C LYS A 107 -11.45 -20.76 -1.77
N ARG A 108 -12.62 -20.66 -2.42
CA ARG A 108 -13.28 -19.39 -2.71
C ARG A 108 -13.67 -18.64 -1.44
N ALA A 109 -14.12 -19.34 -0.40
CA ALA A 109 -14.42 -18.74 0.89
C ALA A 109 -13.15 -18.16 1.56
N LEU A 110 -12.03 -18.87 1.52
CA LEU A 110 -10.74 -18.38 2.04
C LEU A 110 -10.25 -17.16 1.25
N LEU A 111 -10.28 -17.21 -0.08
CA LEU A 111 -9.92 -16.07 -0.92
C LEU A 111 -10.81 -14.86 -0.63
N LYS A 112 -12.11 -15.07 -0.38
CA LYS A 112 -13.03 -13.99 -0.01
C LYS A 112 -12.63 -13.32 1.29
N THR A 113 -12.31 -14.09 2.33
CA THR A 113 -11.87 -13.53 3.61
C THR A 113 -10.53 -12.81 3.47
N ASP A 114 -9.62 -13.34 2.66
CA ASP A 114 -8.32 -12.73 2.40
C ASP A 114 -8.48 -11.40 1.67
N ILE A 115 -9.29 -11.34 0.61
CA ILE A 115 -9.61 -10.10 -0.11
C ILE A 115 -10.19 -9.05 0.85
N GLN A 116 -11.17 -9.42 1.67
CA GLN A 116 -11.78 -8.50 2.64
C GLN A 116 -10.77 -7.97 3.66
N SER A 117 -9.87 -8.83 4.14
CA SER A 117 -8.81 -8.42 5.07
C SER A 117 -7.83 -7.44 4.40
N ARG A 118 -7.43 -7.71 3.15
CA ARG A 118 -6.52 -6.86 2.38
C ARG A 118 -7.16 -5.51 2.04
N GLU A 119 -8.42 -5.49 1.62
CA GLU A 119 -9.18 -4.25 1.38
C GLU A 119 -9.25 -3.39 2.64
N LYS A 120 -9.51 -4.00 3.79
CA LYS A 120 -9.51 -3.29 5.08
C LYS A 120 -8.13 -2.67 5.37
N THR A 121 -7.05 -3.44 5.23
CA THR A 121 -5.69 -2.90 5.45
C THR A 121 -5.32 -1.83 4.43
N MET A 122 -5.81 -1.93 3.19
CA MET A 122 -5.59 -0.92 2.15
C MET A 122 -6.28 0.40 2.51
N LEU A 123 -7.52 0.35 3.02
CA LEU A 123 -8.23 1.54 3.52
C LEU A 123 -7.47 2.19 4.68
N GLU A 124 -7.01 1.39 5.66
CA GLU A 124 -6.22 1.90 6.79
C GLU A 124 -4.89 2.55 6.33
N ASN A 125 -4.25 1.96 5.31
CA ASN A 125 -3.05 2.52 4.69
C ASN A 125 -3.34 3.82 3.92
N GLN A 126 -4.49 3.92 3.23
CA GLN A 126 -4.92 5.14 2.55
C GLN A 126 -5.22 6.28 3.53
N ASP A 127 -5.92 6.00 4.62
CA ASP A 127 -6.19 6.99 5.68
C ASP A 127 -4.87 7.47 6.31
N SER A 128 -3.93 6.55 6.53
CA SER A 128 -2.59 6.86 7.03
C SER A 128 -1.78 7.73 6.06
N LEU A 129 -1.89 7.47 4.76
CA LEU A 129 -1.28 8.29 3.70
C LEU A 129 -1.83 9.71 3.72
N GLN A 130 -3.16 9.86 3.77
CA GLN A 130 -3.81 11.17 3.80
C GLN A 130 -3.39 11.98 5.03
N ALA A 131 -3.35 11.35 6.20
CA ALA A 131 -2.86 11.99 7.42
C ALA A 131 -1.39 12.43 7.29
N MET A 132 -0.55 11.63 6.63
CA MET A 132 0.85 11.96 6.38
C MET A 132 1.02 13.13 5.40
N GLN A 133 0.21 13.17 4.34
CA GLN A 133 0.16 14.27 3.37
C GLN A 133 -0.27 15.58 4.03
N GLN A 134 -1.34 15.56 4.82
CA GLN A 134 -1.80 16.75 5.57
C GLN A 134 -0.72 17.28 6.52
N LYS A 135 0.01 16.39 7.19
CA LYS A 135 1.14 16.77 8.05
C LYS A 135 2.29 17.38 7.25
N ALA A 136 2.60 16.83 6.08
CA ALA A 136 3.62 17.39 5.18
C ALA A 136 3.25 18.82 4.76
N ASP A 137 2.01 19.05 4.34
CA ASP A 137 1.54 20.38 3.92
C ASP A 137 1.66 21.43 5.04
N ILE A 138 1.35 21.05 6.28
CA ILE A 138 1.49 21.95 7.44
C ILE A 138 2.96 22.28 7.70
N LEU A 139 3.85 21.30 7.67
CA LEU A 139 5.28 21.51 7.90
C LEU A 139 5.91 22.40 6.83
N ILE A 140 5.59 22.14 5.55
CA ILE A 140 6.05 22.94 4.41
C ILE A 140 5.56 24.39 4.55
N ARG A 141 4.29 24.58 4.94
CA ARG A 141 3.72 25.92 5.15
C ARG A 141 4.38 26.66 6.32
N GLN A 142 4.63 25.98 7.43
CA GLN A 142 5.32 26.57 8.60
C GLN A 142 6.76 26.98 8.28
N GLN A 143 7.49 26.17 7.51
CA GLN A 143 8.84 26.52 7.06
C GLN A 143 8.84 27.72 6.10
N ASN A 144 7.85 27.81 5.20
CA ASN A 144 7.72 28.96 4.31
C ASN A 144 7.36 30.25 5.06
N ASP A 145 6.49 30.17 6.07
CA ASP A 145 6.13 31.32 6.91
C ASP A 145 7.31 31.80 7.78
N THR A 146 8.15 30.89 8.31
CA THR A 146 9.37 31.28 9.05
C THR A 146 10.45 31.86 8.14
N HIS A 147 10.64 31.32 6.93
CA HIS A 147 11.55 31.90 5.94
C HIS A 147 11.05 33.29 5.47
N GLN A 148 9.76 33.47 5.24
CA GLN A 148 9.21 34.78 4.87
C GLN A 148 9.32 35.80 6.01
N ALA A 149 9.09 35.40 7.27
CA ALA A 149 9.29 36.26 8.42
C ALA A 149 10.76 36.68 8.61
N TYR A 150 11.71 35.79 8.31
CA TYR A 150 13.16 36.09 8.35
C TYR A 150 13.59 37.06 7.23
N VAL A 151 13.00 36.94 6.04
CA VAL A 151 13.28 37.81 4.88
C VAL A 151 12.58 39.17 4.99
N ALA A 152 11.46 39.25 5.73
CA ALA A 152 10.68 40.47 5.92
C ALA A 152 11.13 41.33 7.11
N ASP A 153 12.09 40.87 7.92
CA ASP A 153 12.64 41.68 9.02
C ASP A 153 13.62 42.75 8.44
N PRO A 154 13.32 44.06 8.58
CA PRO A 154 14.14 45.13 7.99
C PRO A 154 15.57 45.16 8.51
N VAL A 155 15.82 44.55 9.68
CA VAL A 155 17.14 44.46 10.32
C VAL A 155 17.99 43.35 9.71
N ALA A 156 17.37 42.26 9.22
CA ALA A 156 18.06 41.11 8.62
C ALA A 156 18.47 41.36 7.16
N GLN A 157 17.75 42.24 6.43
CA GLN A 157 18.09 42.63 5.06
C GLN A 157 19.45 43.35 4.95
N GLY A 158 19.96 43.91 6.05
CA GLY A 158 21.29 44.52 6.14
C GLY A 158 22.43 43.57 6.55
N LEU A 159 22.12 42.31 6.89
CA LEU A 159 23.09 41.30 7.35
C LEU A 159 23.24 40.11 6.40
N VAL A 160 22.73 40.20 5.17
CA VAL A 160 23.02 39.21 4.13
C VAL A 160 24.48 39.38 3.71
N VAL A 161 25.34 38.49 4.21
CA VAL A 161 26.74 38.41 3.77
C VAL A 161 26.73 37.96 2.32
N GLN A 162 27.07 38.87 1.42
CA GLN A 162 27.18 38.54 0.00
C GLN A 162 28.50 37.79 -0.24
N ASP A 163 28.56 36.95 -1.28
CA ASP A 163 29.80 36.23 -1.64
C ASP A 163 30.98 37.19 -1.84
N GLU A 164 30.70 38.42 -2.28
CA GLU A 164 31.67 39.52 -2.41
C GLU A 164 32.30 39.92 -1.06
N ASP A 165 31.51 39.95 0.03
CA ASP A 165 32.01 40.24 1.38
C ASP A 165 32.90 39.12 1.92
N VAL A 166 32.60 37.87 1.56
CA VAL A 166 33.41 36.69 1.90
C VAL A 166 34.75 36.73 1.16
N GLU A 167 34.76 37.08 -0.13
CA GLU A 167 36.01 37.22 -0.91
C GLU A 167 36.91 38.34 -0.36
N VAL A 168 36.33 39.49 0.00
CA VAL A 168 37.09 40.60 0.58
C VAL A 168 37.68 40.22 1.96
N ALA A 169 36.93 39.47 2.78
CA ALA A 169 37.43 38.95 4.05
C ALA A 169 38.57 37.94 3.86
N LEU A 170 38.44 37.04 2.86
CA LEU A 170 39.47 36.06 2.51
C LEU A 170 40.77 36.75 2.05
N LEU A 171 40.67 37.77 1.19
CA LEU A 171 41.82 38.54 0.72
C LEU A 171 42.52 39.30 1.87
N ARG A 172 41.77 39.86 2.82
CA ARG A 172 42.33 40.49 4.03
C ARG A 172 43.03 39.49 4.95
N ALA A 173 42.50 38.28 5.09
CA ALA A 173 43.13 37.24 5.88
C ALA A 173 44.44 36.76 5.24
N LEU A 174 44.46 36.62 3.91
CA LEU A 174 45.65 36.23 3.15
C LEU A 174 46.73 37.32 3.17
N SER A 175 46.36 38.60 3.09
CA SER A 175 47.33 39.70 3.15
C SER A 175 47.98 39.82 4.54
N LYS A 176 47.20 39.68 5.62
CA LYS A 176 47.71 39.65 7.00
C LYS A 176 48.71 38.53 7.25
N ARG A 177 48.53 37.38 6.59
CA ARG A 177 49.42 36.21 6.71
C ARG A 177 50.70 36.34 5.87
N ARG A 178 50.74 37.30 4.94
CA ARG A 178 51.89 37.61 4.07
C ARG A 178 52.74 38.76 4.61
N SER A 179 52.21 39.53 5.57
CA SER A 179 52.89 40.61 6.29
C SER A 179 53.35 40.23 7.71
N ALA A 180 53.30 38.93 8.05
CA ALA A 180 53.88 38.32 9.25
C ALA A 180 54.97 37.34 8.82
#